data_AF-A0AB34YR84-F1
#
_entry.id   AF-A0AB34YR84-F1
#
_cell.length_a   1.000
_cell.length_b   1.000
_cell.length_c   1.000
_cell.angle_alpha   90.00
_cell.angle_beta   90.00
_cell.angle_gamma   90.00
#
_symmetry.space_group_name_H-M   'P 1'
#
loop_
_entity.id
_entity.type
_entity.pdbx_description
1 polymer ?
#
loop_
_entity_poly.entity_id
_entity_poly.type
_entity_poly.pdbx_seq_one_letter_code
_entity_poly.pdbx_strand_id
1 'polypeptide(L)' 'MASKMGLIRIRPFQTDDAEGVFKVILPIQQNEFDIPNTAGDQPDLRDVNGFYRQGNGEFWVAEVDGCIND' A
#
# COMPACT_ATOMS: atom_id res chain seq x y z
N MET A 1 -16.83 3.54 -24.32
CA MET A 1 -15.69 3.93 -23.49
C MET A 1 -14.88 2.68 -23.22
N ALA A 2 -13.77 2.47 -23.93
CA ALA A 2 -12.90 1.34 -23.63
C ALA A 2 -12.18 1.64 -22.30
N SER A 3 -12.39 0.82 -21.28
CA SER A 3 -11.57 0.89 -20.08
C SER A 3 -10.13 0.61 -20.49
N LYS A 4 -9.22 1.56 -20.28
CA LYS A 4 -7.79 1.35 -20.52
C LYS A 4 -7.33 0.36 -19.45
N MET A 5 -7.09 -0.89 -19.85
CA MET A 5 -6.52 -1.89 -18.96
C MET A 5 -5.05 -1.51 -18.73
N GLY A 6 -4.76 -0.82 -17.63
CA GLY A 6 -3.39 -0.55 -17.22
C GLY A 6 -2.65 -1.85 -16.94
N LEU A 7 -1.33 -1.87 -17.15
CA LEU A 7 -0.52 -3.03 -16.82
C LEU A 7 -0.47 -3.18 -15.31
N ILE A 8 -1.01 -4.31 -14.81
CA ILE A 8 -0.92 -4.67 -13.39
C ILE A 8 0.34 -5.47 -13.14
N ARG A 9 1.11 -5.09 -12.13
CA ARG A 9 2.25 -5.86 -11.63
C ARG A 9 2.16 -6.08 -10.14
N ILE A 10 2.36 -7.32 -9.70
CA ILE A 10 2.57 -7.67 -8.30
C ILE A 10 4.08 -7.77 -8.05
N ARG A 11 4.57 -7.02 -7.06
CA ARG A 11 6.00 -7.02 -6.72
C ARG A 11 6.23 -6.78 -5.21
N PRO A 12 7.39 -7.17 -4.66
CA PRO A 12 7.72 -6.84 -3.29
C PRO A 12 7.77 -5.32 -3.09
N PHE A 13 7.27 -4.86 -1.97
CA PHE A 13 7.29 -3.47 -1.56
C PHE A 13 8.72 -2.92 -1.50
N GLN A 14 8.88 -1.68 -1.96
CA GLN A 14 10.08 -0.88 -1.83
C GLN A 14 9.77 0.33 -0.95
N THR A 15 10.76 0.90 -0.26
CA THR A 15 10.54 2.02 0.67
C THR A 15 9.84 3.22 0.01
N ASP A 16 10.10 3.46 -1.28
CA ASP A 16 9.48 4.55 -2.06
C ASP A 16 7.98 4.33 -2.32
N ASP A 17 7.46 3.11 -2.13
CA ASP A 17 6.03 2.80 -2.28
C ASP A 17 5.19 3.28 -1.09
N ALA A 18 5.82 3.67 0.03
CA ALA A 18 5.13 3.97 1.29
C ALA A 18 4.01 5.00 1.12
N GLU A 19 4.27 6.08 0.39
CA GLU A 19 3.25 7.12 0.14
C GLU A 19 2.05 6.59 -0.65
N GLY A 20 2.30 5.77 -1.68
CA GLY A 20 1.25 5.14 -2.47
C GLY A 20 0.42 4.15 -1.64
N VAL A 21 1.09 3.35 -0.81
CA VAL A 21 0.42 2.43 0.12
C VAL A 21 -0.46 3.18 1.12
N PHE A 22 0.00 4.29 1.70
CA PHE A 22 -0.83 5.11 2.59
C PHE A 22 -2.03 5.74 1.86
N LYS A 23 -1.86 6.17 0.61
CA LYS A 23 -2.95 6.71 -0.22
C LYS A 23 -4.03 5.70 -0.54
N VAL A 24 -3.72 4.40 -0.56
CA VAL A 24 -4.71 3.34 -0.72
C VAL A 24 -5.33 2.96 0.63
N ILE A 25 -4.52 2.73 1.65
CA ILE A 25 -4.98 2.18 2.94
C ILE A 25 -5.83 3.18 3.74
N LEU A 26 -5.40 4.45 3.83
CA LEU A 26 -6.07 5.41 4.71
C LEU A 26 -7.49 5.76 4.25
N PRO A 27 -7.77 6.05 2.95
CA PRO A 27 -9.14 6.31 2.52
C PRO A 27 -10.07 5.13 2.74
N ILE A 28 -9.61 3.90 2.49
CA ILE A 28 -10.40 2.69 2.76
C ILE A 28 -10.77 2.65 4.25
N GLN A 29 -9.77 2.74 5.13
CA GLN A 29 -10.00 2.66 6.56
C GLN A 29 -10.88 3.79 7.10
N GLN A 30 -10.59 5.04 6.72
CA GLN A 30 -11.27 6.23 7.23
C GLN A 30 -12.66 6.44 6.63
N ASN A 31 -12.80 6.29 5.30
CA ASN A 31 -14.00 6.71 4.57
C ASN A 31 -14.97 5.57 4.29
N GLU A 32 -14.47 4.33 4.15
CA GLU A 32 -15.33 3.16 3.87
C GLU A 32 -15.68 2.38 5.14
N PHE A 33 -14.77 2.34 6.11
CA PHE A 33 -14.93 1.55 7.34
C PHE A 33 -15.00 2.39 8.62
N ASP A 34 -14.99 3.72 8.52
CA ASP A 34 -15.07 4.67 9.65
C ASP A 34 -14.03 4.42 10.76
N ILE A 35 -12.82 3.95 10.39
CA ILE A 35 -11.71 3.71 11.31
C ILE A 35 -10.88 5.00 11.44
N PRO A 36 -10.86 5.66 12.61
CA PRO A 36 -10.17 6.93 12.79
C PRO A 36 -8.69 6.69 13.09
N ASN A 37 -7.89 6.46 12.04
CA ASN A 37 -6.44 6.34 12.15
C ASN A 37 -5.72 7.26 11.16
N THR A 38 -4.44 7.48 11.37
CA THR A 38 -3.58 8.28 10.50
C THR A 38 -2.36 7.48 10.09
N ALA A 39 -1.57 7.97 9.13
CA ALA A 39 -0.24 7.41 8.85
C ALA A 39 0.67 7.40 10.10
N GLY A 40 0.43 8.33 11.04
CA GLY A 40 1.05 8.38 12.37
C GLY A 40 0.88 7.10 13.17
N ASP A 41 -0.30 6.50 13.06
CA ASP A 41 -0.78 5.38 13.88
C ASP A 41 -0.40 4.01 13.30
N GLN A 42 0.32 3.99 12.16
CA GLN A 42 0.73 2.77 11.44
C GLN A 42 2.26 2.71 11.32
N PRO A 43 2.97 2.45 12.44
CA PRO A 43 4.44 2.39 12.45
C PRO A 43 4.99 1.22 11.61
N ASP A 44 4.18 0.19 11.42
CA ASP A 44 4.47 -1.01 10.65
C ASP A 44 4.66 -0.72 9.14
N LEU A 45 3.88 0.20 8.58
CA LEU A 45 4.03 0.62 7.19
C LEU A 45 5.22 1.57 6.96
N ARG A 46 5.73 2.20 8.02
CA ARG A 46 6.96 3.01 7.95
C ARG A 46 8.23 2.16 8.06
N ASP A 47 8.13 0.97 8.67
CA ASP A 47 9.24 0.02 8.79
C ASP A 47 8.81 -1.38 8.34
N VAL A 48 8.48 -1.51 7.06
CA VAL A 48 8.07 -2.80 6.49
C VAL A 48 9.12 -3.89 6.70
N ASN A 49 10.41 -3.53 6.66
CA ASN A 49 11.49 -4.49 6.89
C ASN A 49 11.48 -5.02 8.33
N GLY A 50 11.34 -4.10 9.31
CA GLY A 50 11.33 -4.43 10.72
C GLY A 50 10.01 -5.01 11.22
N PHE A 51 8.90 -4.94 10.49
CA PHE A 51 7.62 -5.52 10.93
C PHE A 51 7.20 -6.73 10.11
N TYR A 52 7.20 -6.63 8.78
CA TYR A 52 6.64 -7.63 7.89
C TYR A 52 7.67 -8.62 7.35
N ARG A 53 8.93 -8.20 7.17
CA ARG A 53 10.02 -9.05 6.64
C ARG A 53 10.89 -9.70 7.72
N GLN A 54 10.43 -9.71 8.97
CA GLN A 54 11.10 -10.50 9.99
C GLN A 54 10.83 -12.00 9.75
N GLY A 55 11.89 -12.82 9.80
CA GLY A 55 11.79 -14.26 9.58
C GLY A 55 11.46 -14.60 8.12
N ASN A 56 10.31 -15.24 7.90
CA ASN A 56 9.85 -15.68 6.57
C ASN A 56 8.66 -14.84 6.05
N GLY A 57 8.43 -13.65 6.60
CA GLY A 57 7.36 -12.76 6.17
C GLY A 57 7.76 -11.89 4.97
N GLU A 58 6.77 -11.23 4.35
CA GLU A 58 6.98 -10.35 3.20
C GLU A 58 5.82 -9.34 3.09
N PHE A 59 5.99 -8.28 2.29
CA PHE A 59 4.96 -7.30 1.96
C PHE A 59 4.95 -7.05 0.44
N TRP A 60 3.79 -7.24 -0.18
CA TRP A 60 3.61 -7.14 -1.64
C TRP A 60 2.67 -6.00 -1.98
N VAL A 61 2.93 -5.35 -3.12
CA VAL A 61 2.10 -4.30 -3.68
C VAL A 61 1.63 -4.67 -5.07
N ALA A 62 0.44 -4.19 -5.42
CA ALA A 62 -0.04 -4.15 -6.79
C ALA A 62 0.16 -2.73 -7.32
N GLU A 63 0.84 -2.59 -8.45
CA GLU A 63 0.93 -1.32 -9.18
C GLU A 63 0.19 -1.42 -10.51
N VAL A 64 -0.43 -0.32 -10.92
CA VAL A 64 -1.04 -0.13 -12.23
C VAL A 64 -0.27 0.95 -12.96
N ASP A 65 0.33 0.61 -14.11
CA ASP A 65 1.17 1.52 -14.90
C ASP A 65 2.29 2.20 -14.07
N GLY A 66 2.82 1.50 -13.06
CA GLY A 66 3.89 1.98 -12.17
C GLY A 66 3.41 2.80 -10.97
N CYS A 67 2.10 2.91 -10.75
CA CYS A 67 1.53 3.63 -9.61
C CYS A 67 0.74 2.72 -8.68
N ILE A 68 0.84 2.96 -7.38
CA ILE A 68 0.00 2.33 -6.35
C ILE A 68 -1.07 3.35 -5.97
N ASN A 69 -2.20 3.27 -6.65
CA ASN A 69 -3.33 4.18 -6.50
C ASN A 69 -4.63 3.35 -6.41
N ASP A 70 -5.69 3.97 -5.89
CA ASP A 70 -7.07 3.52 -6.09
C ASP A 70 -7.61 4.02 -7.45
#